data_AF-A0AAU7IMQ5-F1
#
_entry.id   AF-A0AAU7IMQ5-F1
#
_cell.length_a   1.000
_cell.length_b   1.000
_cell.length_c   1.000
_cell.angle_alpha   90.00
_cell.angle_beta   90.00
_cell.angle_gamma   90.00
#
_symmetry.space_group_name_H-M   'P 1'
#
loop_
_entity.id
_entity.type
_entity.pdbx_description
1 polymer ?
#
loop_
_entity_poly.entity_id
_entity_poly.type
_entity_poly.pdbx_seq_one_letter_code
_entity_poly.pdbx_strand_id
1 'polypeptide(L)'
;MNDMGESVELADRMLAQVYALLRERHIIPNAVQEQMLTSHVRAMAHRSVTGEPLPEVDASLFDEISAESMALARDVVAEFGNLPEEEAWLLSVHFEVAKDNL
;
A
#
# COMPACT_ATOMS: atom_id res chain seq x y z
N MET A 1 -20.22 13.61 8.85
CA MET A 1 -19.21 12.66 9.34
C MET A 1 -17.88 13.40 9.40
N ASN A 2 -16.92 12.95 10.22
CA ASN A 2 -15.58 13.53 10.26
C ASN A 2 -14.63 12.62 9.48
N ASP A 3 -14.77 12.63 8.16
CA ASP A 3 -14.06 11.75 7.21
C ASP A 3 -12.53 11.79 7.41
N MET A 4 -12.01 12.93 7.88
CA MET A 4 -10.60 13.12 8.25
C MET A 4 -10.18 12.22 9.42
N GLY A 5 -11.02 12.10 10.46
CA GLY A 5 -10.73 11.25 11.61
C GLY A 5 -10.78 9.77 11.24
N GLU A 6 -11.80 9.37 10.47
CA GLU A 6 -11.96 7.98 10.00
C GLU A 6 -10.80 7.55 9.10
N SER A 7 -10.32 8.44 8.22
CA SER A 7 -9.16 8.18 7.35
C SER A 7 -7.88 7.93 8.16
N VAL A 8 -7.65 8.69 9.24
CA VAL A 8 -6.46 8.53 10.10
C VAL A 8 -6.51 7.22 10.87
N GLU A 9 -7.66 6.89 11.47
CA GLU A 9 -7.83 5.64 12.21
C GLU A 9 -7.67 4.41 11.30
N LEU A 10 -8.22 4.46 10.08
CA LEU A 10 -8.03 3.40 9.09
C LEU A 10 -6.55 3.29 8.69
N ALA A 11 -5.88 4.40 8.40
CA ALA A 11 -4.48 4.41 8.02
C ALA A 11 -3.58 3.79 9.11
N ASP A 12 -3.78 4.15 10.37
CA ASP A 12 -2.96 3.64 11.47
C ASP A 12 -3.12 2.11 11.66
N ARG A 13 -4.35 1.59 11.53
CA ARG A 13 -4.58 0.14 11.55
C ARG A 13 -3.90 -0.55 10.37
N MET A 14 -4.06 -0.03 9.17
CA MET A 14 -3.50 -0.62 7.96
C MET A 14 -1.97 -0.58 7.96
N LEU A 15 -1.36 0.51 8.45
CA LEU A 15 0.09 0.60 8.62
C LEU A 15 0.61 -0.45 9.59
N ALA A 16 -0.04 -0.65 10.73
CA ALA A 16 0.36 -1.67 11.68
C ALA A 16 0.33 -3.08 11.07
N GLN A 17 -0.69 -3.38 10.27
CA GLN A 17 -0.83 -4.65 9.55
C GLN A 17 0.24 -4.82 8.46
N VAL A 18 0.47 -3.79 7.64
CA VAL A 18 1.49 -3.78 6.59
C VAL A 18 2.88 -4.03 7.19
N TYR A 19 3.26 -3.31 8.25
CA TYR A 19 4.57 -3.51 8.87
C TYR A 19 4.71 -4.86 9.56
N ALA A 20 3.61 -5.43 10.10
CA ALA A 20 3.62 -6.79 10.61
C ALA A 20 3.90 -7.80 9.48
N LEU A 21 3.20 -7.67 8.35
CA LEU A 21 3.35 -8.52 7.17
C LEU A 21 4.77 -8.46 6.58
N LEU A 22 5.32 -7.24 6.42
CA LEU A 22 6.70 -7.06 5.94
C LEU A 22 7.71 -7.76 6.86
N ARG A 23 7.54 -7.61 8.17
CA ARG A 23 8.41 -8.24 9.16
C ARG A 23 8.31 -9.77 9.15
N GLU A 24 7.12 -10.33 8.93
CA GLU A 24 6.92 -11.78 8.75
C GLU A 24 7.60 -12.33 7.49
N ARG A 25 7.75 -11.49 6.45
CA ARG A 25 8.47 -11.82 5.21
C ARG A 25 9.95 -11.44 5.23
N HIS A 26 10.47 -10.97 6.37
CA HIS A 26 11.84 -10.47 6.50
C HIS A 26 12.19 -9.32 5.54
N ILE A 27 11.19 -8.56 5.11
CA ILE A 27 11.37 -7.33 4.33
C ILE A 27 11.52 -6.19 5.32
N ILE A 28 12.66 -5.50 5.29
CA ILE A 28 13.00 -4.43 6.23
C ILE A 28 13.26 -3.16 5.43
N PRO A 29 12.24 -2.31 5.24
CA PRO A 29 12.43 -1.05 4.53
C PRO A 29 13.39 -0.12 5.29
N ASN A 30 14.16 0.68 4.58
CA ASN A 30 14.92 1.78 5.17
C ASN A 30 14.01 2.98 5.49
N ALA A 31 14.52 3.97 6.23
CA ALA A 31 13.70 5.10 6.71
C ALA A 31 13.00 5.90 5.58
N VAL A 32 13.61 6.01 4.40
CA VAL A 32 12.99 6.70 3.26
C VAL A 32 11.87 5.84 2.67
N GLN A 33 12.11 4.53 2.52
CA GLN A 33 11.10 3.59 2.04
C GLN A 33 9.91 3.50 3.01
N GLU A 34 10.15 3.49 4.33
CA GLU A 34 9.10 3.57 5.37
C GLU A 34 8.27 4.85 5.23
N GLN A 35 8.92 6.00 5.04
CA GLN A 35 8.22 7.27 4.85
C GLN A 35 7.31 7.25 3.63
N MET A 36 7.82 6.74 2.50
CA MET A 36 7.09 6.67 1.23
C MET A 36 5.91 5.69 1.33
N LEU A 37 6.13 4.50 1.88
CA LEU A 37 5.08 3.52 2.15
C LEU A 37 4.00 4.10 3.07
N THR A 38 4.42 4.79 4.14
CA THR A 38 3.51 5.41 5.09
C THR A 38 2.63 6.47 4.43
N SER A 39 3.22 7.31 3.58
CA SER A 39 2.48 8.30 2.79
C SER A 39 1.46 7.62 1.86
N HIS A 40 1.86 6.54 1.21
CA HIS A 40 1.01 5.81 0.28
C HIS A 40 -0.21 5.18 0.96
N VAL A 41 -0.02 4.43 2.05
CA VAL A 41 -1.11 3.78 2.79
C VAL A 41 -2.08 4.81 3.39
N ARG A 42 -1.61 5.99 3.81
CA ARG A 42 -2.49 7.09 4.23
C ARG A 42 -3.35 7.61 3.09
N ALA A 43 -2.79 7.72 1.89
CA ALA A 43 -3.55 8.12 0.71
C ALA A 43 -4.60 7.05 0.32
N MET A 44 -4.25 5.76 0.42
CA MET A 44 -5.20 4.65 0.23
C MET A 44 -6.35 4.72 1.23
N ALA A 45 -6.07 4.94 2.51
CA ALA A 45 -7.10 5.09 3.54
C ALA A 45 -8.00 6.30 3.28
N HIS A 46 -7.42 7.42 2.85
CA HIS A 46 -8.19 8.59 2.44
C HIS A 46 -9.17 8.25 1.32
N ARG A 47 -8.69 7.66 0.22
CA ARG A 47 -9.53 7.26 -0.93
C ARG A 47 -10.58 6.22 -0.56
N SER A 48 -10.24 5.28 0.32
CA SER A 48 -11.18 4.28 0.84
C SER A 48 -12.34 4.94 1.60
N VAL A 49 -12.08 5.99 2.38
CA VAL A 49 -13.12 6.70 3.13
C VAL A 49 -13.91 7.69 2.26
N THR A 50 -13.23 8.45 1.39
CA THR A 50 -13.86 9.54 0.62
C THR A 50 -14.44 9.09 -0.72
N GLY A 51 -14.00 7.95 -1.24
CA GLY A 51 -14.31 7.51 -2.61
C GLY A 51 -13.60 8.31 -3.70
N GLU A 52 -12.58 9.11 -3.36
CA GLU A 52 -11.76 9.79 -4.36
C GLU A 52 -11.11 8.76 -5.32
N PRO A 53 -11.23 8.95 -6.64
CA PRO A 53 -10.74 7.97 -7.61
C PRO A 53 -9.21 7.93 -7.63
N LEU A 54 -8.67 6.75 -7.96
CA LEU A 54 -7.26 6.63 -8.30
C LEU A 54 -6.99 7.28 -9.66
N PRO A 55 -5.85 7.98 -9.86
CA PRO A 55 -5.42 8.38 -11.20
C PRO A 55 -5.23 7.18 -12.12
N GLU A 56 -5.42 7.38 -13.42
CA GLU A 56 -5.13 6.35 -14.42
C GLU A 56 -3.64 5.96 -14.40
N VAL A 57 -3.39 4.66 -14.36
CA VAL A 57 -2.05 4.07 -14.35
C VAL A 57 -1.95 2.98 -15.40
N ASP A 58 -0.81 2.92 -16.09
CA ASP A 58 -0.57 1.89 -17.10
C ASP A 58 -0.03 0.62 -16.44
N ALA A 59 -0.71 -0.51 -16.66
CA ALA A 59 -0.34 -1.81 -16.12
C ALA A 59 1.07 -2.25 -16.56
N SER A 60 1.53 -1.84 -17.76
CA SER A 60 2.85 -2.26 -18.26
C SER A 60 4.02 -1.70 -17.43
N LEU A 61 3.78 -0.66 -16.61
CA LEU A 61 4.78 -0.12 -15.70
C LEU A 61 5.13 -1.09 -14.57
N PHE A 62 4.33 -2.13 -14.35
CA PHE A 62 4.46 -3.07 -13.26
C PHE A 62 4.86 -4.49 -13.72
N ASP A 63 5.19 -4.67 -14.99
CA ASP A 63 5.55 -5.98 -15.57
C ASP A 63 6.82 -6.58 -14.93
N GLU A 64 7.70 -5.75 -14.39
CA GLU A 64 8.94 -6.16 -13.71
C GLU A 64 8.75 -6.46 -12.21
N ILE A 65 7.57 -6.15 -11.64
CA ILE A 65 7.30 -6.41 -10.23
C ILE A 65 7.19 -7.91 -9.97
N SER A 66 7.88 -8.39 -8.93
CA SER A 66 7.83 -9.79 -8.59
C SER A 66 6.41 -10.22 -8.16
N ALA A 67 6.04 -11.46 -8.50
CA ALA A 67 4.76 -12.03 -8.13
C ALA A 67 4.52 -12.03 -6.60
N GLU A 68 5.60 -12.11 -5.82
CA GLU A 68 5.56 -12.02 -4.36
C GLU A 68 5.13 -10.63 -3.87
N SER A 69 5.78 -9.56 -4.36
CA SER A 69 5.42 -8.18 -4.01
C SER A 69 3.99 -7.85 -4.45
N MET A 70 3.59 -8.32 -5.63
CA MET A 70 2.23 -8.14 -6.12
C MET A 70 1.19 -8.88 -5.24
N ALA A 71 1.51 -10.11 -4.80
CA ALA A 71 0.62 -10.86 -3.90
C ALA A 71 0.46 -10.16 -2.54
N LEU A 72 1.56 -9.70 -1.94
CA LEU A 72 1.51 -8.95 -0.69
C LEU A 72 0.67 -7.67 -0.82
N ALA A 73 0.82 -6.95 -1.93
CA ALA A 73 0.06 -5.74 -2.18
C ALA A 73 -1.44 -6.01 -2.35
N ARG A 74 -1.80 -7.08 -3.06
CA ARG A 74 -3.20 -7.51 -3.19
C ARG A 74 -3.81 -7.91 -1.85
N ASP A 75 -3.07 -8.63 -1.00
CA ASP A 75 -3.53 -8.98 0.34
C ASP A 75 -3.84 -7.71 1.16
N VAL A 76 -2.97 -6.71 1.12
CA VAL A 76 -3.19 -5.43 1.82
C VAL A 76 -4.37 -4.65 1.25
N VAL A 77 -4.51 -4.57 -0.08
CA VAL A 77 -5.62 -3.86 -0.74
C VAL A 77 -6.96 -4.51 -0.45
N ALA A 78 -7.01 -5.85 -0.41
CA ALA A 78 -8.22 -6.60 -0.08
C ALA A 78 -8.77 -6.25 1.31
N GLU A 79 -7.92 -5.92 2.27
CA GLU A 79 -8.31 -5.53 3.64
C GLU A 79 -9.00 -4.16 3.70
N PHE A 80 -8.78 -3.28 2.71
CA PHE A 80 -9.59 -2.06 2.56
C PHE A 80 -11.01 -2.37 2.06
N GLY A 81 -11.17 -3.44 1.27
CA GLY A 81 -12.46 -3.96 0.82
C GLY A 81 -13.19 -3.15 -0.26
N ASN A 82 -12.76 -1.92 -0.55
CA ASN A 82 -13.41 -1.02 -1.51
C ASN A 82 -12.44 -0.28 -2.45
N LEU A 83 -11.16 -0.63 -2.42
CA LEU A 83 -10.16 -0.04 -3.30
C LEU A 83 -10.03 -0.84 -4.61
N PRO A 84 -9.70 -0.17 -5.72
CA PRO A 84 -9.50 -0.82 -7.01
C PRO A 84 -8.20 -1.65 -7.06
N GLU A 85 -8.08 -2.58 -8.02
CA GLU A 85 -6.91 -3.48 -8.12
C GLU A 85 -5.61 -2.71 -8.41
N GLU A 86 -5.73 -1.59 -9.12
CA GLU A 86 -4.66 -0.66 -9.49
C GLU A 86 -3.87 -0.15 -8.28
N GLU A 87 -4.50 -0.08 -7.10
CA GLU A 87 -3.82 0.27 -5.84
C GLU A 87 -2.78 -0.79 -5.46
N ALA A 88 -3.05 -2.06 -5.77
CA ALA A 88 -2.11 -3.14 -5.49
C ALA A 88 -0.88 -3.01 -6.39
N TRP A 89 -1.05 -2.56 -7.63
CA TRP A 89 0.07 -2.33 -8.53
C TRP A 89 0.98 -1.23 -7.99
N LEU A 90 0.42 -0.10 -7.56
CA LEU A 90 1.19 0.99 -6.97
C LEU A 90 1.85 0.60 -5.64
N LEU A 91 1.11 -0.07 -4.75
CA LEU A 91 1.62 -0.50 -3.46
C LEU A 91 2.75 -1.53 -3.63
N SER A 92 2.65 -2.41 -4.63
CA SER A 92 3.66 -3.46 -4.87
C SER A 92 5.06 -2.91 -5.15
N VAL A 93 5.17 -1.69 -5.70
CA VAL A 93 6.46 -1.00 -5.91
C VAL A 93 7.18 -0.77 -4.58
N HIS A 94 6.46 -0.41 -3.52
CA HIS A 94 7.06 -0.20 -2.20
C HIS A 94 7.63 -1.50 -1.62
N PHE A 95 6.96 -2.62 -1.87
CA PHE A 95 7.41 -3.92 -1.39
C PHE A 95 8.58 -4.45 -2.20
N GLU A 96 8.58 -4.26 -3.52
CA GLU A 96 9.69 -4.65 -4.40
C GLU A 96 10.97 -3.90 -4.02
N VAL A 97 10.89 -2.57 -3.90
CA VAL A 97 12.04 -1.72 -3.55
C VAL A 97 12.56 -2.03 -2.14
N ALA A 98 11.67 -2.28 -1.18
CA ALA A 98 12.07 -2.66 0.18
C ALA A 98 12.70 -4.06 0.25
N LYS A 99 12.25 -5.01 -0.56
CA LYS A 99 12.78 -6.38 -0.63
C LYS A 99 14.24 -6.38 -1.10
N ASP A 100 14.55 -5.58 -2.11
CA ASP A 100 15.91 -5.50 -2.66
C ASP A 100 16.78 -4.42 -1.96
N ASN A 101 16.21 -3.67 -1.01
CA ASN A 101 16.85 -2.51 -0.37
C ASN A 101 17.39 -1.48 -1.38
N LEU A 102 16.67 -1.30 -2.49
CA LEU A 102 17.01 -0.36 -3.57
C LEU A 102 16.65 1.10 -3.22
#